data_AF-A0A9D9VMZ1-F1
#
_entry.id   AF-A0A9D9VMZ1-F1
#
_cell.length_a   1.000
_cell.length_b   1.000
_cell.length_c   1.000
_cell.angle_alpha   90.00
_cell.angle_beta   90.00
_cell.angle_gamma   90.00
#
_symmetry.space_group_name_H-M   'P 1'
#
loop_
_entity.id
_entity.type
_entity.pdbx_description
1 polymer ?
#
loop_
_entity_poly.entity_id
_entity_poly.type
_entity_poly.pdbx_seq_one_letter_code
_entity_poly.pdbx_strand_id
1 'polypeptide(L)'
;MKEAINILSKAIETQEDLRIAIQKDGRLSAISWALLSTCLETAGIDVPEIDSKKRDKRVVISPILAPNLKIGLFKQSDIPRLVERGQADFGIVGEDKAIEMGLEDLIATKLGSAESSLVIQIPKNSPITTLEGINGKTIATSFPKIVANYLATKNIIPKSIEYMDGSVEGAPAFGVADITADLVQSGSGMRDNDLRPLITVRNFEAVFLKGKNALMGTSTTNT
;
A
#
# COMPACT_ATOMS: atom_id res chain seq x y z
N MET A 1 -9.48 -1.43 11.58
CA MET A 1 -8.83 -0.50 12.56
C MET A 1 -8.68 -1.09 13.96
N LYS A 2 -9.76 -1.44 14.68
CA LYS A 2 -9.71 -1.92 16.08
C LYS A 2 -8.74 -3.07 16.33
N GLU A 3 -8.73 -4.07 15.45
CA GLU A 3 -7.84 -5.21 15.56
C GLU A 3 -6.36 -4.83 15.42
N ALA A 4 -6.03 -3.91 14.52
CA ALA A 4 -4.66 -3.42 14.36
C ALA A 4 -4.18 -2.70 15.62
N ILE A 5 -5.07 -1.90 16.25
CA ILE A 5 -4.79 -1.25 17.54
C ILE A 5 -4.49 -2.29 18.60
N ASN A 6 -5.32 -3.32 18.75
CA ASN A 6 -5.10 -4.37 19.75
C ASN A 6 -3.76 -5.09 19.55
N ILE A 7 -3.42 -5.44 18.31
CA ILE A 7 -2.15 -6.11 17.99
C ILE A 7 -0.98 -5.19 18.33
N LEU A 8 -1.04 -3.94 17.89
CA LEU A 8 0.08 -3.02 18.02
C LEU A 8 0.27 -2.53 19.46
N SER A 9 -0.80 -2.22 20.20
CA SER A 9 -0.70 -1.84 21.62
C SER A 9 -0.04 -2.95 22.43
N LYS A 10 -0.42 -4.21 22.21
CA LYS A 10 0.25 -5.36 22.85
C LYS A 10 1.72 -5.45 22.48
N ALA A 11 2.08 -5.19 21.22
CA ALA A 11 3.48 -5.20 20.77
C ALA A 11 4.31 -4.11 21.47
N ILE A 12 3.76 -2.89 21.58
CA ILE A 12 4.40 -1.75 22.24
C ILE A 12 4.71 -2.07 23.70
N GLU A 13 3.81 -2.76 24.40
CA GLU A 13 4.00 -3.14 25.81
C GLU A 13 5.00 -4.29 26.01
N THR A 14 5.18 -5.17 25.02
CA THR A 14 5.84 -6.48 25.21
C THR A 14 7.14 -6.69 24.44
N GLN A 15 7.44 -5.91 23.40
CA GLN A 15 8.65 -6.08 22.59
C GLN A 15 9.77 -5.08 22.97
N GLU A 16 11.00 -5.60 23.03
CA GLU A 16 12.21 -4.81 23.34
C GLU A 16 12.79 -4.06 22.12
N ASP A 17 12.55 -4.52 20.90
CA ASP A 17 12.94 -3.83 19.67
C ASP A 17 11.83 -3.91 18.60
N LEU A 18 10.83 -3.05 18.76
CA LEU A 18 9.66 -2.94 17.89
C LEU A 18 9.94 -1.96 16.74
N ARG A 19 9.87 -2.44 15.51
CA ARG A 19 10.10 -1.66 14.29
C ARG A 19 8.84 -1.60 13.46
N ILE A 20 8.38 -0.39 13.16
CA ILE A 20 7.16 -0.15 12.37
C ILE A 20 7.53 0.66 11.14
N ALA A 21 7.12 0.20 9.97
CA ALA A 21 7.32 0.89 8.70
C ALA A 21 6.01 1.53 8.21
N ILE A 22 6.02 2.85 8.07
CA ILE A 22 4.85 3.61 7.57
C ILE A 22 5.22 4.47 6.36
N GLN A 23 4.22 4.87 5.60
CA GLN A 23 4.43 5.75 4.45
C GLN A 23 4.91 7.13 4.91
N LYS A 24 6.05 7.59 4.36
CA LYS A 24 6.61 8.92 4.62
C LYS A 24 5.61 10.02 4.28
N ASP A 25 5.18 10.04 3.02
CA ASP A 25 4.27 11.05 2.46
C ASP A 25 3.22 10.38 1.57
N GLY A 26 2.01 10.94 1.54
CA GLY A 26 0.90 10.43 0.74
C GLY A 26 -0.29 9.99 1.57
N ARG A 27 -1.25 9.33 0.90
CA ARG A 27 -2.60 9.05 1.42
C ARG A 27 -2.63 8.19 2.69
N LEU A 28 -1.64 7.33 2.92
CA LEU A 28 -1.60 6.43 4.07
C LEU A 28 -0.92 7.07 5.29
N SER A 29 -0.19 8.17 5.11
CA SER A 29 0.57 8.79 6.20
C SER A 29 -0.34 9.23 7.34
N ALA A 30 -1.45 9.93 7.05
CA ALA A 30 -2.37 10.41 8.08
C ALA A 30 -3.03 9.26 8.87
N ILE A 31 -3.48 8.21 8.18
CA ILE A 31 -4.10 7.03 8.81
C ILE A 31 -3.08 6.25 9.63
N SER A 32 -1.84 6.13 9.14
CA SER A 32 -0.76 5.46 9.85
C SER A 32 -0.44 6.16 11.16
N TRP A 33 -0.34 7.50 11.12
CA TRP A 33 -0.12 8.31 12.31
C TRP A 33 -1.30 8.25 13.28
N ALA A 34 -2.53 8.33 12.80
CA ALA A 34 -3.71 8.21 13.66
C ALA A 34 -3.72 6.87 14.42
N LEU A 35 -3.45 5.75 13.74
CA LEU A 35 -3.34 4.44 14.37
C LEU A 35 -2.23 4.42 15.42
N LEU A 36 -1.04 4.93 15.08
CA LEU A 36 0.10 4.96 15.99
C LEU A 36 -0.19 5.81 17.23
N SER A 37 -0.72 7.03 17.05
CA SER A 37 -1.08 7.93 18.13
C SER A 37 -2.04 7.25 19.11
N THR A 38 -3.09 6.61 18.62
CA THR A 38 -4.04 5.88 19.48
C THR A 38 -3.36 4.76 20.27
N CYS A 39 -2.44 4.01 19.65
CA CYS A 39 -1.74 2.93 20.35
C CYS A 39 -0.78 3.47 21.42
N LEU A 40 -0.06 4.55 21.13
CA LEU A 40 0.85 5.21 22.07
C LEU A 40 0.10 5.82 23.25
N GLU A 41 -0.99 6.52 23.01
CA GLU A 41 -1.87 7.08 24.05
C GLU A 41 -2.42 5.98 24.97
N THR A 42 -2.82 4.83 24.39
CA THR A 42 -3.30 3.67 25.17
C THR A 42 -2.20 3.10 26.06
N ALA A 43 -0.94 3.14 25.61
CA ALA A 43 0.23 2.70 26.37
C ALA A 43 0.74 3.78 27.37
N GLY A 44 0.09 4.95 27.47
CA GLY A 44 0.55 6.05 28.32
C GLY A 44 1.82 6.73 27.83
N ILE A 45 2.12 6.62 26.53
CA ILE A 45 3.30 7.19 25.88
C ILE A 45 2.88 8.46 25.15
N ASP A 46 3.47 9.61 25.49
CA ASP A 46 3.16 10.84 24.76
C ASP A 46 3.54 10.69 23.28
N VAL A 47 2.60 11.07 22.42
CA VAL A 47 2.79 11.06 20.97
C VAL A 47 3.83 12.12 20.62
N PRO A 48 4.98 11.74 20.02
CA PRO A 48 5.98 12.72 19.65
C PRO A 48 5.37 13.70 18.64
N GLU A 49 5.59 15.00 18.86
CA GLU A 49 5.16 16.03 17.93
C GLU A 49 5.94 15.84 16.60
N ILE A 50 5.27 15.26 15.60
CA ILE A 50 5.86 15.08 14.27
C ILE A 50 5.78 16.41 13.56
N ASP A 51 6.80 17.24 13.78
CA ASP A 51 6.97 18.50 13.06
C ASP A 51 6.92 18.21 11.56
N SER A 52 5.81 18.65 10.94
CA SER A 52 5.57 18.48 9.51
C SER A 52 6.68 19.07 8.64
N LYS A 53 7.50 19.99 9.17
CA LYS A 53 8.67 20.59 8.52
C LYS A 53 9.98 19.79 8.73
N LYS A 54 10.02 18.79 9.62
CA LYS A 54 11.18 17.91 9.91
C LYS A 54 11.03 16.48 9.36
N ARG A 55 10.09 16.25 8.44
CA ARG A 55 9.88 14.96 7.73
C ARG A 55 11.10 14.44 6.95
N ASP A 56 12.21 15.17 6.92
CA ASP A 56 13.47 14.71 6.32
C ASP A 56 14.22 13.65 7.13
N LYS A 57 13.90 13.46 8.41
CA LYS A 57 14.46 12.35 9.19
C LYS A 57 13.75 11.03 8.84
N ARG A 58 14.49 10.08 8.26
CA ARG A 58 14.00 8.76 7.80
C ARG A 58 13.52 7.82 8.94
N VAL A 59 13.83 8.18 10.19
CA VAL A 59 13.44 7.42 11.39
C VAL A 59 12.98 8.41 12.45
N VAL A 60 11.79 8.19 13.00
CA VAL A 60 11.31 8.82 14.23
C VAL A 60 11.58 7.82 15.35
N ILE A 61 12.62 8.10 16.14
CA ILE A 61 12.85 7.45 17.43
C ILE A 61 12.38 8.46 18.47
N SER A 62 11.50 8.06 19.39
CA SER A 62 11.22 8.86 20.60
C SER A 62 12.03 8.25 21.74
N PRO A 63 13.28 8.71 21.96
CA PRO A 63 14.19 8.06 22.90
C PRO A 63 13.79 8.22 24.37
N ILE A 64 12.81 9.08 24.70
CA ILE A 64 12.47 9.40 26.10
C ILE A 64 11.27 8.57 26.61
N LEU A 65 10.31 8.22 25.76
CA LEU A 65 9.05 7.58 26.20
C LEU A 65 8.81 6.19 25.60
N ALA A 66 9.48 5.86 24.48
CA ALA A 66 9.37 4.55 23.84
C ALA A 66 10.75 4.11 23.31
N PRO A 67 11.74 3.82 24.18
CA PRO A 67 13.10 3.48 23.77
C PRO A 67 13.16 2.24 22.87
N ASN A 68 12.17 1.36 23.00
CA ASN A 68 12.05 0.10 22.27
C ASN A 68 11.31 0.26 20.93
N LEU A 69 10.78 1.45 20.60
CA LEU A 69 10.00 1.68 19.38
C LEU A 69 10.78 2.50 18.35
N LYS A 70 10.88 1.95 17.14
CA LYS A 70 11.46 2.59 15.95
C LYS A 70 10.39 2.73 14.88
N ILE A 71 10.06 3.97 14.51
CA ILE A 71 9.14 4.24 13.40
C ILE A 71 9.96 4.68 12.19
N GLY A 72 9.98 3.86 11.14
CA GLY A 72 10.65 4.17 9.89
C GLY A 72 9.67 4.74 8.85
N LEU A 73 10.09 5.82 8.18
CA LEU A 73 9.32 6.49 7.15
C LEU A 73 9.83 6.07 5.76
N PHE A 74 9.03 5.30 5.02
CA PHE A 74 9.43 4.68 3.75
C PHE A 74 8.50 5.04 2.60
N LYS A 75 8.92 4.73 1.37
CA LYS A 75 7.99 4.69 0.24
C LYS A 75 7.04 3.50 0.44
N GLN A 76 5.78 3.68 0.07
CA GLN A 76 4.77 2.63 0.24
C GLN A 76 5.16 1.31 -0.47
N SER A 77 5.87 1.39 -1.59
CA SER A 77 6.36 0.23 -2.34
C SER A 77 7.42 -0.58 -1.59
N ASP A 78 8.17 0.02 -0.66
CA ASP A 78 9.25 -0.66 0.05
C ASP A 78 8.74 -1.41 1.29
N ILE A 79 7.67 -0.92 1.92
CA ILE A 79 7.16 -1.39 3.22
C ILE A 79 6.83 -2.90 3.23
N PRO A 80 6.13 -3.49 2.24
CA PRO A 80 5.78 -4.91 2.29
C PRO A 80 7.02 -5.81 2.39
N ARG A 81 8.10 -5.47 1.66
CA ARG A 81 9.36 -6.21 1.68
C ARG A 81 10.12 -6.04 2.98
N LEU A 82 10.04 -4.87 3.63
CA LEU A 82 10.63 -4.67 4.95
C LEU A 82 9.97 -5.59 5.98
N VAL A 83 8.65 -5.74 5.92
CA VAL A 83 7.89 -6.62 6.80
C VAL A 83 8.16 -8.10 6.51
N GLU A 84 8.15 -8.48 5.22
CA GLU A 84 8.48 -9.83 4.76
C GLU A 84 9.86 -10.29 5.26
N ARG A 85 10.86 -9.41 5.18
CA ARG A 85 12.25 -9.70 5.55
C ARG A 85 12.54 -9.56 7.05
N GLY A 86 11.53 -9.22 7.87
CA GLY A 86 11.71 -8.98 9.30
C GLY A 86 12.59 -7.76 9.63
N GLN A 87 12.74 -6.82 8.68
CA GLN A 87 13.42 -5.54 8.88
C GLN A 87 12.48 -4.52 9.55
N ALA A 88 11.17 -4.69 9.36
CA ALA A 88 10.11 -4.12 10.17
C ALA A 88 9.24 -5.26 10.70
N ASP A 89 8.74 -5.12 11.92
CA ASP A 89 7.83 -6.10 12.54
C ASP A 89 6.39 -5.86 12.07
N PHE A 90 6.04 -4.61 11.84
CA PHE A 90 4.72 -4.20 11.33
C PHE A 90 4.84 -3.16 10.21
N GLY A 91 3.81 -3.09 9.37
CA GLY A 91 3.73 -2.06 8.35
C GLY A 91 2.30 -1.68 7.97
N ILE A 92 2.13 -0.48 7.44
CA ILE A 92 0.83 0.01 6.94
C ILE A 92 0.96 0.34 5.46
N VAL A 93 0.19 -0.34 4.62
CA VAL A 93 0.21 -0.22 3.16
C VAL A 93 -1.19 -0.31 2.58
N GLY A 94 -1.34 -0.04 1.27
CA GLY A 94 -2.55 -0.41 0.54
C GLY A 94 -2.57 -1.91 0.25
N GLU A 95 -3.75 -2.53 0.37
CA GLU A 95 -4.00 -3.94 0.06
C GLU A 95 -3.48 -4.28 -1.35
N ASP A 96 -3.62 -3.34 -2.29
CA ASP A 96 -3.13 -3.43 -3.67
C ASP A 96 -1.64 -3.82 -3.75
N LYS A 97 -0.78 -3.24 -2.89
CA LYS A 97 0.65 -3.53 -2.90
C LYS A 97 0.99 -4.88 -2.30
N ALA A 98 0.33 -5.26 -1.20
CA ALA A 98 0.55 -6.58 -0.59
C ALA A 98 0.19 -7.70 -1.57
N ILE A 99 -0.94 -7.56 -2.26
CA ILE A 99 -1.43 -8.52 -3.25
C ILE A 99 -0.53 -8.59 -4.48
N GLU A 100 -0.16 -7.44 -5.06
CA GLU A 100 0.73 -7.42 -6.22
C GLU A 100 2.11 -8.04 -5.90
N MET A 101 2.56 -7.94 -4.65
CA MET A 101 3.80 -8.58 -4.22
C MET A 101 3.65 -10.07 -3.88
N GLY A 102 2.42 -10.60 -3.77
CA GLY A 102 2.16 -11.96 -3.32
C GLY A 102 2.39 -12.15 -1.82
N LEU A 103 2.16 -11.09 -1.04
CA LEU A 103 2.38 -11.01 0.41
C LEU A 103 1.05 -10.86 1.16
N GLU A 104 -0.02 -11.45 0.63
CA GLU A 104 -1.34 -11.43 1.28
C GLU A 104 -1.33 -12.14 2.64
N ASP A 105 -0.45 -13.12 2.82
CA ASP A 105 -0.27 -13.88 4.05
C ASP A 105 0.25 -13.02 5.21
N LEU A 106 0.87 -11.87 4.90
CA LEU A 106 1.33 -10.89 5.90
C LEU A 106 0.22 -9.94 6.35
N ILE A 107 -0.94 -9.91 5.67
CA ILE A 107 -2.05 -9.03 6.05
C ILE A 107 -2.68 -9.56 7.34
N ALA A 108 -2.46 -8.85 8.44
CA ALA A 108 -3.07 -9.19 9.71
C ALA A 108 -4.53 -8.73 9.78
N THR A 109 -4.81 -7.51 9.32
CA THR A 109 -6.19 -6.98 9.30
C THR A 109 -6.35 -5.80 8.35
N LYS A 110 -7.59 -5.56 7.94
CA LYS A 110 -8.03 -4.42 7.13
C LYS A 110 -8.32 -3.20 8.01
N LEU A 111 -7.97 -2.01 7.52
CA LEU A 111 -8.10 -0.79 8.31
C LEU A 111 -9.46 -0.09 8.14
N GLY A 112 -10.21 -0.34 7.06
CA GLY A 112 -11.48 0.33 6.77
C GLY A 112 -11.30 1.78 6.32
N SER A 113 -10.21 2.08 5.61
CA SER A 113 -9.84 3.45 5.21
C SER A 113 -8.92 3.46 4.00
N ALA A 114 -8.68 4.65 3.41
CA ALA A 114 -7.91 4.84 2.18
C ALA A 114 -8.37 3.94 1.02
N GLU A 115 -9.68 3.89 0.81
CA GLU A 115 -10.30 3.11 -0.25
C GLU A 115 -9.81 3.55 -1.64
N SER A 116 -9.61 2.58 -2.52
CA SER A 116 -9.29 2.79 -3.93
C SER A 116 -9.74 1.59 -4.75
N SER A 117 -9.97 1.82 -6.04
CA SER A 117 -10.33 0.77 -6.99
C SER A 117 -9.28 0.69 -8.09
N LEU A 118 -8.79 -0.50 -8.41
CA LEU A 118 -8.03 -0.70 -9.64
C LEU A 118 -9.03 -0.77 -10.79
N VAL A 119 -8.90 0.13 -11.75
CA VAL A 119 -9.86 0.30 -12.84
C VAL A 119 -9.11 0.21 -14.16
N ILE A 120 -9.63 -0.60 -15.09
CA ILE A 120 -9.21 -0.52 -16.48
C ILE A 120 -9.86 0.74 -17.07
N GLN A 121 -9.03 1.64 -17.58
CA GLN A 121 -9.43 2.94 -18.12
C GLN A 121 -9.00 3.01 -19.58
N ILE A 122 -9.80 3.72 -20.38
CA ILE A 122 -9.57 3.86 -21.82
C ILE A 122 -9.66 5.33 -22.21
N PRO A 123 -9.02 5.75 -23.32
CA PRO A 123 -9.19 7.11 -23.84
C PRO A 123 -10.67 7.44 -23.99
N LYS A 124 -11.08 8.64 -23.60
CA LYS A 124 -12.48 9.09 -23.56
C LYS A 124 -13.18 8.91 -24.91
N ASN A 125 -12.44 9.18 -26.00
CA ASN A 125 -12.91 9.06 -27.38
C ASN A 125 -12.72 7.65 -27.98
N SER A 126 -12.23 6.69 -27.21
CA SER A 126 -12.06 5.31 -27.67
C SER A 126 -13.42 4.66 -27.97
N PRO A 127 -13.56 3.94 -29.09
CA PRO A 127 -14.78 3.22 -29.44
C PRO A 127 -15.01 1.97 -28.57
N ILE A 128 -14.03 1.57 -27.74
CA ILE A 128 -14.12 0.40 -26.87
C ILE A 128 -15.21 0.62 -25.81
N THR A 129 -16.21 -0.26 -25.75
CA THR A 129 -17.30 -0.17 -24.75
C THR A 129 -17.42 -1.41 -23.88
N THR A 130 -16.78 -2.52 -24.26
CA THR A 130 -16.81 -3.78 -23.54
C THR A 130 -15.39 -4.26 -23.21
N LEU A 131 -15.29 -5.22 -22.30
CA LEU A 131 -14.02 -5.81 -21.92
C LEU A 131 -13.39 -6.60 -23.09
N GLU A 132 -14.18 -7.22 -23.97
CA GLU A 132 -13.67 -7.94 -25.13
C GLU A 132 -12.95 -7.01 -26.12
N GLY A 133 -13.32 -5.72 -26.14
CA GLY A 133 -12.68 -4.70 -26.97
C GLY A 133 -11.23 -4.38 -26.59
N ILE A 134 -10.73 -4.91 -25.47
CA ILE A 134 -9.32 -4.77 -25.07
C ILE A 134 -8.44 -5.95 -25.50
N ASN A 135 -8.98 -6.95 -26.20
CA ASN A 135 -8.16 -8.00 -26.81
C ASN A 135 -7.14 -7.40 -27.79
N GLY A 136 -5.89 -7.88 -27.72
CA GLY A 136 -4.80 -7.39 -28.54
C GLY A 136 -4.37 -5.94 -28.23
N LYS A 137 -4.81 -5.36 -27.10
CA LYS A 137 -4.37 -4.04 -26.63
C LYS A 137 -3.18 -4.13 -25.69
N THR A 138 -2.36 -3.09 -25.69
CA THR A 138 -1.26 -2.87 -24.75
C THR A 138 -1.83 -2.16 -23.52
N ILE A 139 -1.57 -2.69 -22.32
CA ILE A 139 -2.09 -2.14 -21.06
C ILE A 139 -0.93 -1.65 -20.21
N ALA A 140 -0.89 -0.37 -19.87
CA ALA A 140 0.05 0.15 -18.87
C ALA A 140 -0.53 0.02 -17.46
N THR A 141 0.27 -0.46 -16.51
CA THR A 141 -0.16 -0.59 -15.10
C THR A 141 1.01 -0.67 -14.12
N SER A 142 0.81 -0.22 -12.89
CA SER A 142 1.70 -0.54 -11.77
C SER A 142 1.39 -1.89 -11.10
N PHE A 143 0.36 -2.61 -11.58
CA PHE A 143 -0.20 -3.83 -10.97
C PHE A 143 -0.34 -4.99 -11.97
N PRO A 144 0.74 -5.37 -12.67
CA PRO A 144 0.68 -6.31 -13.78
C PRO A 144 0.13 -7.69 -13.38
N LYS A 145 0.43 -8.21 -12.20
CA LYS A 145 -0.05 -9.54 -11.77
C LYS A 145 -1.54 -9.52 -11.48
N ILE A 146 -2.03 -8.50 -10.76
CA ILE A 146 -3.47 -8.37 -10.47
C ILE A 146 -4.25 -8.25 -11.79
N VAL A 147 -3.77 -7.42 -12.72
CA VAL A 147 -4.40 -7.24 -14.04
C VAL A 147 -4.36 -8.54 -14.84
N ALA A 148 -3.21 -9.20 -14.95
CA ALA A 148 -3.07 -10.45 -15.69
C ALA A 148 -4.01 -11.54 -15.15
N ASN A 149 -4.07 -11.70 -13.83
CA ASN A 149 -4.96 -12.67 -13.18
C ASN A 149 -6.42 -12.36 -13.48
N TYR A 150 -6.84 -11.09 -13.37
CA TYR A 150 -8.20 -10.69 -13.70
C TYR A 150 -8.56 -11.00 -15.16
N LEU A 151 -7.72 -10.62 -16.11
CA LEU A 151 -7.97 -10.86 -17.54
C LEU A 151 -8.02 -12.36 -17.87
N ALA A 152 -7.17 -13.17 -17.24
CA ALA A 152 -7.21 -14.62 -17.39
C ALA A 152 -8.56 -15.19 -16.94
N THR A 153 -9.13 -14.73 -15.81
CA THR A 153 -10.47 -15.18 -15.37
C THR A 153 -11.60 -14.77 -16.33
N LYS A 154 -11.34 -13.84 -17.25
CA LYS A 154 -12.28 -13.32 -18.23
C LYS A 154 -11.99 -13.80 -19.66
N ASN A 155 -10.99 -14.66 -19.86
CA ASN A 155 -10.52 -15.12 -21.17
C ASN A 155 -10.15 -13.96 -22.12
N ILE A 156 -9.56 -12.90 -21.57
CA ILE A 156 -9.09 -11.74 -22.33
C ILE A 156 -7.59 -11.85 -22.55
N ILE A 157 -7.16 -11.69 -23.80
CA ILE A 157 -5.76 -11.81 -24.21
C ILE A 157 -5.28 -10.43 -24.67
N PRO A 158 -4.60 -9.64 -23.82
CA PRO A 158 -3.97 -8.40 -24.24
C PRO A 158 -2.78 -8.70 -25.15
N LYS A 159 -2.33 -7.68 -25.91
CA LYS A 159 -1.06 -7.77 -26.66
C LYS A 159 0.12 -7.82 -25.70
N SER A 160 0.13 -6.93 -24.71
CA SER A 160 1.08 -6.95 -23.60
C SER A 160 0.53 -6.17 -22.40
N ILE A 161 1.10 -6.45 -21.23
CA ILE A 161 0.87 -5.70 -19.99
C ILE A 161 2.23 -5.10 -19.60
N GLU A 162 2.34 -3.79 -19.74
CA GLU A 162 3.57 -3.04 -19.50
C GLU A 162 3.58 -2.48 -18.08
N TYR A 163 4.63 -2.79 -17.32
CA TYR A 163 4.80 -2.24 -15.99
C TYR A 163 5.27 -0.77 -16.06
N MET A 164 4.60 0.11 -15.32
CA MET A 164 5.01 1.50 -15.12
C MET A 164 4.97 1.86 -13.65
N ASP A 165 6.02 2.54 -13.16
CA ASP A 165 6.09 3.04 -11.78
C ASP A 165 5.70 4.52 -11.76
N GLY A 166 4.40 4.78 -11.58
CA GLY A 166 3.82 6.12 -11.58
C GLY A 166 3.47 6.67 -12.97
N SER A 167 2.64 7.71 -12.98
CA SER A 167 2.13 8.39 -14.19
C SER A 167 1.55 7.44 -15.24
N VAL A 168 0.89 6.38 -14.76
CA VAL A 168 0.30 5.33 -15.61
C VAL A 168 -0.77 5.94 -16.51
N GLU A 169 -1.57 6.86 -15.98
CA GLU A 169 -2.65 7.56 -16.67
C GLU A 169 -2.18 8.36 -17.90
N GLY A 170 -0.91 8.75 -17.96
CA GLY A 170 -0.33 9.43 -19.12
C GLY A 170 0.05 8.50 -20.27
N ALA A 171 0.18 7.19 -20.03
CA ALA A 171 0.72 6.24 -21.00
C ALA A 171 -0.01 6.24 -22.37
N PRO A 172 -1.35 6.35 -22.44
CA PRO A 172 -2.05 6.43 -23.73
C PRO A 172 -1.72 7.69 -24.52
N ALA A 173 -1.60 8.84 -23.86
CA ALA A 173 -1.29 10.11 -24.51
C ALA A 173 0.12 10.11 -25.14
N PHE A 174 1.07 9.40 -24.53
CA PHE A 174 2.43 9.23 -25.05
C PHE A 174 2.59 8.05 -26.02
N GLY A 175 1.53 7.28 -26.28
CA GLY A 175 1.57 6.11 -27.18
C GLY A 175 2.35 4.93 -26.61
N VAL A 176 2.59 4.89 -25.29
CA VAL A 176 3.26 3.76 -24.61
C VAL A 176 2.33 2.56 -24.48
N ALA A 177 1.04 2.82 -24.29
CA ALA A 177 0.00 1.79 -24.20
C ALA A 177 -1.29 2.26 -24.90
N ASP A 178 -2.17 1.33 -25.23
CA ASP A 178 -3.49 1.66 -25.78
C ASP A 178 -4.46 2.10 -24.67
N ILE A 179 -4.32 1.48 -23.50
CA ILE A 179 -5.20 1.63 -22.34
C ILE A 179 -4.39 1.52 -21.04
N THR A 180 -5.00 1.84 -19.91
CA THR A 180 -4.35 1.75 -18.60
C THR A 180 -5.17 0.89 -17.65
N ALA A 181 -4.51 0.34 -16.64
CA ALA A 181 -5.16 -0.18 -15.46
C ALA A 181 -4.49 0.44 -14.23
N ASP A 182 -5.18 1.37 -13.57
CA ASP A 182 -4.60 2.13 -12.46
C ASP A 182 -5.60 2.38 -11.32
N LEU A 183 -5.06 2.73 -10.15
CA LEU A 183 -5.84 3.01 -8.96
C LEU A 183 -6.60 4.33 -9.10
N VAL A 184 -7.90 4.26 -8.83
CA VAL A 184 -8.82 5.39 -8.83
C VAL A 184 -9.34 5.61 -7.42
N GLN A 185 -9.30 6.88 -6.97
CA GLN A 185 -9.96 7.33 -5.74
C GLN A 185 -11.05 8.35 -6.05
N SER A 186 -10.67 9.60 -6.38
CA SER A 186 -11.61 10.66 -6.79
C SER A 186 -11.90 10.66 -8.30
N GLY A 187 -11.11 9.93 -9.07
CA GLY A 187 -11.12 9.94 -10.54
C GLY A 187 -10.50 11.18 -11.18
N SER A 188 -9.85 12.08 -10.44
CA SER A 188 -9.22 13.27 -11.04
C SER A 188 -8.14 12.92 -12.05
N GLY A 189 -7.14 12.10 -11.70
CA GLY A 189 -6.06 11.73 -12.62
C GLY A 189 -6.56 11.12 -13.93
N MET A 190 -7.57 10.25 -13.86
CA MET A 190 -8.24 9.71 -15.03
C MET A 190 -8.90 10.81 -15.89
N ARG A 191 -9.64 11.74 -15.27
CA ARG A 191 -10.30 12.85 -15.99
C ARG A 191 -9.30 13.84 -16.59
N ASP A 192 -8.25 14.16 -15.86
CA ASP A 192 -7.22 15.13 -16.26
C ASP A 192 -6.36 14.61 -17.42
N ASN A 193 -6.37 13.30 -17.67
CA ASN A 193 -5.68 12.64 -18.79
C ASN A 193 -6.65 12.16 -19.89
N ASP A 194 -7.85 12.72 -19.97
CA ASP A 194 -8.87 12.37 -20.96
C ASP A 194 -9.17 10.86 -21.04
N LEU A 195 -9.15 10.19 -19.89
CA LEU A 195 -9.53 8.79 -19.75
C LEU A 195 -10.95 8.66 -19.17
N ARG A 196 -11.57 7.51 -19.40
CA ARG A 196 -12.84 7.11 -18.79
C ARG A 196 -12.76 5.67 -18.28
N PRO A 197 -13.52 5.31 -17.25
CA PRO A 197 -13.50 3.96 -16.71
C PRO A 197 -14.18 3.02 -17.71
N LEU A 198 -13.63 1.82 -17.86
CA LEU A 198 -14.25 0.70 -18.58
C LEU A 198 -14.81 -0.32 -17.59
N ILE A 199 -13.96 -0.81 -16.69
CA ILE A 199 -14.36 -1.79 -15.68
C ILE A 199 -13.51 -1.71 -14.43
N THR A 200 -14.13 -1.93 -13.27
CA THR A 200 -13.42 -2.10 -12.01
C THR A 200 -12.91 -3.53 -11.90
N VAL A 201 -11.60 -3.68 -11.73
CA VAL A 201 -10.92 -4.96 -11.54
C VAL A 201 -11.11 -5.46 -10.10
N ARG A 202 -10.80 -4.60 -9.14
CA ARG A 202 -10.84 -4.92 -7.71
C ARG A 202 -10.86 -3.66 -6.86
N ASN A 203 -11.50 -3.73 -5.69
CA ASN A 203 -11.46 -2.69 -4.66
C ASN A 203 -10.41 -3.04 -3.60
N PHE A 204 -9.78 -2.01 -3.03
CA PHE A 204 -8.71 -2.10 -2.05
C PHE A 204 -8.90 -1.05 -0.96
N GLU A 205 -8.28 -1.30 0.17
CA GLU A 205 -8.22 -0.40 1.33
C GLU A 205 -6.82 -0.47 1.96
N ALA A 206 -6.56 0.37 2.96
CA ALA A 206 -5.36 0.22 3.78
C ALA A 206 -5.42 -1.06 4.63
N VAL A 207 -4.27 -1.72 4.76
CA VAL A 207 -4.08 -2.94 5.54
C VAL A 207 -2.92 -2.79 6.51
N PHE A 208 -3.03 -3.48 7.63
CA PHE A 208 -1.97 -3.63 8.61
C PHE A 208 -1.25 -4.96 8.37
N LEU A 209 0.04 -4.88 8.08
CA LEU A 209 0.90 -6.03 7.89
C LEU A 209 1.58 -6.43 9.20
N LYS A 210 1.72 -7.73 9.41
CA LYS A 210 2.47 -8.33 10.52
C LYS A 210 3.52 -9.28 9.97
N GLY A 211 4.78 -9.05 10.30
CA GLY A 211 5.89 -9.94 9.95
C GLY A 211 5.75 -11.29 10.65
N LYS A 212 6.27 -12.36 10.03
CA LYS A 212 6.15 -13.73 10.56
C LYS A 212 6.77 -13.90 11.95
N ASN A 213 7.82 -13.13 12.24
CA ASN A 213 8.52 -13.16 13.52
C ASN A 213 8.05 -12.07 14.50
N ALA A 214 7.05 -11.25 14.12
CA ALA A 214 6.54 -10.20 15.00
C ALA A 214 5.85 -10.84 16.22
N LEU A 215 6.19 -10.34 17.42
CA LEU A 215 5.80 -10.88 18.73
C LEU A 215 6.50 -12.18 19.16
N MET A 216 7.47 -12.69 18.40
CA MET A 216 8.39 -13.70 18.92
C MET A 216 9.45 -12.94 19.74
N GLY A 217 9.31 -12.91 21.07
CA GLY A 217 10.31 -12.31 21.95
C GLY A 217 11.69 -12.86 21.59
N THR A 218 12.68 -11.98 21.51
CA THR A 218 14.06 -12.37 21.22
C THR A 218 14.62 -13.19 22.39
N SER A 219 14.34 -14.49 22.41
CA SER A 219 15.19 -15.45 23.12
C SER A 219 16.43 -15.70 22.26
N THR A 220 17.29 -14.70 22.16
CA THR A 220 18.70 -14.94 21.82
C THR A 220 19.38 -15.34 23.13
N THR A 221 19.32 -16.63 23.43
CA THR A 221 20.30 -17.27 24.32
C THR A 221 21.66 -17.13 23.66
N ASN A 222 22.41 -16.08 24.03
CA ASN A 222 23.84 -16.07 23.80
C ASN A 222 24.47 -17.13 24.72
N THR A 223 25.19 -18.04 24.09
CA THR A 223 26.02 -19.09 24.68
C THR A 223 27.29 -18.51 25.28
#